data_AF-A0A973U4D2-F1
#
_entry.id   AF-A0A973U4D2-F1
#
_cell.length_a   1.000
_cell.length_b   1.000
_cell.length_c   1.000
_cell.angle_alpha   90.00
_cell.angle_beta   90.00
_cell.angle_gamma   90.00
#
_symmetry.space_group_name_H-M   'P 1'
#
loop_
_entity.id
_entity.type
_entity.pdbx_description
1 polymer ?
#
loop_
_entity_poly.entity_id
_entity_poly.type
_entity_poly.pdbx_seq_one_letter_code
_entity_poly.pdbx_strand_id
1 'polypeptide(L)'
;SSVDFTSTAILPLLLDRLRFLLFALTLLLFPDGKWRPGWALHVAISSLLVFLLGILEAVGVLPTKLFLPLAIACVVTAIGLLVQRFRTTADGTQRLQLKWVALGLVSGVGLILLARSGAALSQPRLAFEAMFQVGIVLVALGFLVPLLKYRLYDAESVISRSAGYAVLTVALVAVFAGSEAVIENLGQQYLGTGIGQISGAMAAAVAAVLLAPLNERISGWAERRFQRDLVQLKTQVPELLADVPLHWSPRQIGAAVLPQIREALHATSAAILFDHVAIASDGMAAENAARCAKEFPLKLPLRSPRGEAEALLLVGPRPDKTSYGRDEVEALREIVPALRRALLTSRQREKDRRTEANKHRALRSRLAQLSEQLAALEMRA
;
A
#
# COMPACT_ATOMS: atom_id res chain seq x y z
N SER A 1 27.58 -12.91 39.66
CA SER A 1 26.29 -13.56 39.33
C SER A 1 26.15 -13.60 37.81
N SER A 2 26.73 -14.62 37.18
CA SER A 2 26.51 -14.89 35.76
C SER A 2 25.08 -15.38 35.58
N VAL A 3 24.25 -14.60 34.89
CA VAL A 3 22.90 -15.03 34.51
C VAL A 3 23.07 -16.04 33.38
N ASP A 4 22.86 -17.32 33.68
CA ASP A 4 22.87 -18.39 32.69
C ASP A 4 21.61 -18.29 31.82
N PHE A 5 21.79 -17.74 30.60
CA PHE A 5 20.75 -17.61 29.58
C PHE A 5 20.33 -18.96 28.95
N THR A 6 20.93 -20.07 29.37
CA THR A 6 20.74 -21.41 28.81
C THR A 6 19.67 -22.25 29.52
N SER A 7 19.03 -21.74 30.58
CA SER A 7 17.89 -22.47 31.17
C SER A 7 16.70 -22.46 30.20
N THR A 8 16.22 -23.66 29.86
CA THR A 8 15.14 -23.94 28.92
C THR A 8 13.80 -23.26 29.26
N ALA A 9 13.69 -22.62 30.43
CA ALA A 9 12.48 -21.95 30.93
C ALA A 9 12.47 -20.42 30.68
N ILE A 10 13.61 -19.76 30.49
CA ILE A 10 13.66 -18.28 30.37
C ILE A 10 13.24 -17.81 28.98
N LEU A 11 13.70 -18.49 27.93
CA LEU A 11 13.38 -18.16 26.54
C LEU A 11 11.86 -18.11 26.25
N PRO A 12 11.05 -19.13 26.61
CA PRO A 12 9.60 -19.07 26.37
C PRO A 12 8.92 -17.95 27.15
N LEU A 13 9.40 -17.64 28.36
CA LEU A 13 8.86 -16.57 29.19
C LEU A 13 9.11 -15.18 28.58
N LEU A 14 10.31 -14.96 28.04
CA LEU A 14 10.64 -13.74 27.30
C LEU A 14 9.83 -13.61 26.01
N LEU A 15 9.66 -14.72 25.28
CA LEU A 15 8.87 -14.75 24.05
C LEU A 15 7.41 -14.38 24.31
N ASP A 16 6.82 -14.87 25.39
CA ASP A 16 5.44 -14.57 25.76
C ASP A 16 5.26 -13.08 26.09
N ARG A 17 6.21 -12.50 26.82
CA ARG A 17 6.19 -11.06 27.15
C ARG A 17 6.38 -10.17 25.93
N LEU A 18 7.26 -10.58 25.01
CA LEU A 18 7.47 -9.87 23.75
C LEU A 18 6.20 -9.89 22.90
N ARG A 19 5.51 -11.04 22.85
CA ARG A 19 4.20 -11.18 22.19
C ARG A 19 3.18 -10.19 22.74
N PHE A 20 3.10 -10.01 24.07
CA PHE A 20 2.22 -9.01 24.69
C PHE A 20 2.56 -7.58 24.26
N LEU A 21 3.85 -7.21 24.25
CA LEU A 21 4.28 -5.88 23.83
C LEU A 21 3.88 -5.62 22.37
N LEU A 22 4.19 -6.56 21.47
CA LEU A 22 3.85 -6.46 20.06
C LEU A 22 2.33 -6.33 19.87
N PHE A 23 1.54 -7.09 20.62
CA PHE A 23 0.09 -7.04 20.58
C PHE A 23 -0.49 -5.70 21.06
N ALA A 24 0.00 -5.17 22.17
CA ALA A 24 -0.42 -3.86 22.66
C ALA A 24 -0.04 -2.73 21.69
N LEU A 25 1.17 -2.79 21.12
CA LEU A 25 1.67 -1.80 20.18
C LEU A 25 0.89 -1.83 18.86
N THR A 26 0.59 -3.03 18.33
CA THR A 26 -0.25 -3.19 17.15
C THR A 26 -1.64 -2.60 17.35
N LEU A 27 -2.29 -2.83 18.50
CA LEU A 27 -3.58 -2.20 18.81
C LEU A 27 -3.52 -0.66 18.84
N LEU A 28 -2.42 -0.09 19.34
CA LEU A 28 -2.23 1.36 19.42
C LEU A 28 -1.97 2.01 18.05
N LEU A 29 -1.19 1.35 17.19
CA LEU A 29 -0.89 1.84 15.84
C LEU A 29 -2.03 1.59 14.85
N PHE A 30 -2.86 0.58 15.07
CA PHE A 30 -3.97 0.25 14.18
C PHE A 30 -5.05 1.36 14.17
N PRO A 31 -5.61 1.77 13.00
CA PRO A 31 -5.37 1.29 11.63
C PRO A 31 -4.37 2.12 10.82
N ASP A 32 -4.12 3.38 11.15
CA ASP A 32 -3.40 4.28 10.23
C ASP A 32 -1.87 4.35 10.47
N GLY A 33 -1.36 3.62 11.46
CA GLY A 33 0.04 3.72 11.91
C GLY A 33 0.39 5.06 12.56
N LYS A 34 -0.61 5.92 12.78
CA LYS A 34 -0.46 7.26 13.35
C LYS A 34 -0.84 7.26 14.82
N TRP A 35 -0.03 7.93 15.63
CA TRP A 35 -0.28 8.14 17.06
C TRP A 35 -1.38 9.21 17.25
N ARG A 36 -2.65 8.79 17.24
CA ARG A 36 -3.81 9.69 17.47
C ARG A 36 -4.75 9.13 18.52
N PRO A 37 -5.08 9.79 19.64
CA PRO A 37 -4.55 11.06 20.11
C PRO A 37 -3.09 10.96 20.54
N GLY A 38 -2.42 12.09 20.77
CA GLY A 38 -1.02 12.14 21.24
C GLY A 38 -0.78 11.34 22.53
N TRP A 39 -1.81 11.13 23.34
CA TRP A 39 -1.79 10.29 24.54
C TRP A 39 -1.58 8.79 24.25
N ALA A 40 -1.80 8.33 23.02
CA ALA A 40 -1.46 6.96 22.61
C ALA A 40 0.05 6.68 22.75
N LEU A 41 0.89 7.72 22.65
CA LEU A 41 2.33 7.62 22.90
C LEU A 41 2.61 7.30 24.37
N HIS A 42 1.89 7.92 25.31
CA HIS A 42 2.04 7.63 26.73
C HIS A 42 1.62 6.19 27.06
N VAL A 43 0.57 5.67 26.42
CA VAL A 43 0.17 4.26 26.58
C VAL A 43 1.19 3.30 25.97
N ALA A 44 1.85 3.68 24.87
CA ALA A 44 2.95 2.90 24.30
C ALA A 44 4.19 2.88 25.21
N ILE A 45 4.57 4.04 25.76
CA ILE A 45 5.67 4.16 26.73
C ILE A 45 5.33 3.35 28.00
N SER A 46 4.10 3.45 28.50
CA SER A 46 3.63 2.63 29.62
C SER A 46 3.75 1.15 29.30
N SER A 47 3.29 0.69 28.14
CA SER A 47 3.39 -0.72 27.71
C SER A 47 4.85 -1.20 27.61
N LEU A 48 5.76 -0.34 27.16
CA LEU A 48 7.20 -0.63 27.13
C LEU A 48 7.79 -0.75 28.54
N LEU A 49 7.37 0.11 29.48
CA LEU A 49 7.75 0.02 30.88
C LEU A 49 7.22 -1.26 31.54
N VAL A 50 5.99 -1.67 31.23
CA VAL A 50 5.43 -2.97 31.68
C VAL A 50 6.25 -4.13 31.14
N PHE A 51 6.66 -4.08 29.88
CA PHE A 51 7.51 -5.11 29.27
C PHE A 51 8.88 -5.18 29.94
N LEU A 52 9.51 -4.03 30.21
CA LEU A 52 10.80 -3.97 30.91
C LEU A 52 10.67 -4.53 32.34
N LEU A 53 9.63 -4.14 33.08
CA LEU A 53 9.30 -4.72 34.39
C LEU A 53 9.14 -6.23 34.30
N GLY A 54 8.44 -6.70 33.26
CA GLY A 54 8.33 -8.11 32.92
C GLY A 54 9.71 -8.74 32.84
N ILE A 55 10.60 -8.27 31.95
CA ILE A 55 11.96 -8.80 31.82
C ILE A 55 12.68 -8.90 33.18
N LEU A 56 12.62 -7.85 34.01
CA LEU A 56 13.24 -7.87 35.34
C LEU A 56 12.64 -8.98 36.24
N GLU A 57 11.33 -9.23 36.18
CA GLU A 57 10.68 -10.36 36.85
C GLU A 57 11.05 -11.73 36.23
N ALA A 58 11.42 -11.84 34.93
CA ALA A 58 11.92 -13.14 34.36
C ALA A 58 13.23 -13.54 34.98
N VAL A 59 14.12 -12.55 35.07
CA VAL A 59 15.51 -12.74 35.44
C VAL A 59 15.63 -12.91 36.97
N GLY A 60 14.53 -12.78 37.71
CA GLY A 60 14.49 -12.95 39.16
C GLY A 60 15.06 -11.76 39.93
N VAL A 61 15.23 -10.61 39.28
CA VAL A 61 15.72 -9.36 39.91
C VAL A 61 14.66 -8.78 40.84
N LEU A 62 13.38 -8.93 40.47
CA LEU A 62 12.24 -8.49 41.25
C LEU A 62 11.36 -9.70 41.61
N PRO A 63 11.02 -9.93 42.89
CA PRO A 63 10.13 -11.01 43.33
C PRO A 63 8.64 -10.68 43.16
N THR A 64 8.31 -9.59 42.47
CA THR A 64 6.92 -9.15 42.25
C THR A 64 6.22 -9.99 41.19
N LYS A 65 4.88 -10.08 41.26
CA LYS A 65 4.01 -10.69 40.24
C LYS A 65 3.10 -9.65 39.61
N LEU A 66 3.63 -8.45 39.35
CA LEU A 66 2.86 -7.30 38.92
C LEU A 66 2.75 -7.20 37.39
N PHE A 67 3.56 -7.95 36.64
CA PHE A 67 3.52 -7.94 35.18
C PHE A 67 2.13 -8.27 34.61
N LEU A 68 1.52 -9.39 35.06
CA LEU A 68 0.24 -9.86 34.51
C LEU A 68 -0.91 -8.84 34.67
N PRO A 69 -1.22 -8.30 35.87
CA PRO A 69 -2.29 -7.33 36.01
C PRO A 69 -2.02 -6.03 35.26
N LEU A 70 -0.76 -5.58 35.21
CA LEU A 70 -0.38 -4.36 34.51
C LEU A 70 -0.46 -4.53 32.98
N ALA A 71 -0.08 -5.69 32.46
CA ALA A 71 -0.22 -6.03 31.04
C ALA A 71 -1.70 -6.08 30.62
N ILE A 72 -2.57 -6.69 31.45
CA ILE A 72 -4.02 -6.69 31.21
C ILE A 72 -4.55 -5.24 31.20
N ALA A 73 -4.14 -4.40 32.14
CA ALA A 73 -4.54 -2.99 32.18
C ALA A 73 -4.11 -2.22 30.91
N CYS A 74 -2.90 -2.44 30.41
CA CYS A 74 -2.44 -1.86 29.14
C CYS A 74 -3.30 -2.33 27.95
N VAL A 75 -3.62 -3.61 27.87
CA VAL A 75 -4.47 -4.16 26.80
C VAL A 75 -5.90 -3.59 26.88
N VAL A 76 -6.49 -3.53 28.06
CA VAL A 76 -7.83 -2.92 28.27
C VAL A 76 -7.81 -1.44 27.90
N THR A 77 -6.75 -0.72 28.25
CA THR A 77 -6.58 0.69 27.86
C THR A 77 -6.45 0.83 26.34
N ALA A 78 -5.68 -0.04 25.68
CA ALA A 78 -5.55 -0.07 24.22
C ALA A 78 -6.90 -0.37 23.53
N ILE A 79 -7.68 -1.32 24.06
CA ILE A 79 -9.05 -1.61 23.60
C ILE A 79 -9.93 -0.37 23.77
N GLY A 80 -9.87 0.29 24.93
CA GLY A 80 -10.63 1.51 25.22
C GLY A 80 -10.32 2.65 24.23
N LEU A 81 -9.04 2.87 23.91
CA LEU A 81 -8.61 3.83 22.90
C LEU A 81 -9.13 3.46 21.50
N LEU A 82 -9.12 2.17 21.14
CA LEU A 82 -9.64 1.68 19.87
C LEU A 82 -11.16 1.89 19.74
N VAL A 83 -11.90 1.66 20.83
CA VAL A 83 -13.35 1.93 20.90
C VAL A 83 -13.65 3.43 20.88
N GLN A 84 -12.85 4.25 21.58
CA GLN A 84 -12.96 5.70 21.51
C GLN A 84 -12.73 6.20 20.08
N ARG A 85 -11.69 5.70 19.40
CA ARG A 85 -11.43 5.99 17.97
C ARG A 85 -12.64 5.61 17.12
N PHE A 86 -13.22 4.43 17.32
CA PHE A 86 -14.43 4.00 16.61
C PHE A 86 -15.62 4.96 16.80
N ARG A 87 -15.75 5.61 17.96
CA ARG A 87 -16.81 6.59 18.24
C ARG A 87 -16.52 7.98 17.65
N THR A 88 -15.26 8.36 17.54
CA THR A 88 -14.85 9.69 17.01
C THR A 88 -14.69 9.71 15.49
N THR A 89 -14.47 8.55 14.86
CA THR A 89 -14.27 8.46 13.41
C THR A 89 -15.60 8.61 12.67
N ALA A 90 -15.66 9.56 11.73
CA ALA A 90 -16.82 9.79 10.87
C ALA A 90 -17.17 8.58 9.99
N ASP A 91 -18.41 8.50 9.52
CA ASP A 91 -18.92 7.38 8.74
C ASP A 91 -18.11 7.12 7.46
N GLY A 92 -17.45 5.96 7.42
CA GLY A 92 -16.59 5.54 6.33
C GLY A 92 -16.06 4.12 6.51
N THR A 93 -15.24 3.67 5.56
CA THR A 93 -14.59 2.34 5.55
C THR A 93 -13.76 2.07 6.79
N GLN A 94 -13.11 3.09 7.37
CA GLN A 94 -12.37 2.98 8.62
C GLN A 94 -13.26 2.52 9.80
N ARG A 95 -14.53 2.95 9.85
CA ARG A 95 -15.47 2.53 10.90
C ARG A 95 -15.82 1.05 10.76
N LEU A 96 -15.99 0.56 9.53
CA LEU A 96 -16.19 -0.86 9.24
C LEU A 96 -14.94 -1.68 9.61
N GLN A 97 -13.74 -1.24 9.25
CA GLN A 97 -12.48 -1.88 9.65
C GLN A 97 -12.36 -2.03 11.17
N LEU A 98 -12.59 -0.93 11.90
CA LEU A 98 -12.57 -0.90 13.37
C LEU A 98 -13.68 -1.79 13.97
N LYS A 99 -14.85 -1.88 13.34
CA LYS A 99 -15.95 -2.77 13.79
C LYS A 99 -15.53 -4.23 13.79
N TRP A 100 -14.88 -4.70 12.72
CA TRP A 100 -14.43 -6.09 12.62
C TRP A 100 -13.28 -6.40 13.58
N VAL A 101 -12.32 -5.48 13.75
CA VAL A 101 -11.27 -5.63 14.77
C VAL A 101 -11.87 -5.66 16.16
N ALA A 102 -12.75 -4.70 16.50
CA ALA A 102 -13.40 -4.65 17.80
C ALA A 102 -14.21 -5.92 18.07
N LEU A 103 -14.92 -6.44 17.07
CA LEU A 103 -15.67 -7.69 17.18
C LEU A 103 -14.76 -8.88 17.49
N GLY A 104 -13.68 -9.07 16.73
CA GLY A 104 -12.71 -10.15 16.98
C GLY A 104 -11.95 -9.99 18.29
N LEU A 105 -11.67 -8.75 18.71
CA LEU A 105 -10.97 -8.45 19.95
C LEU A 105 -11.85 -8.71 21.17
N VAL A 106 -13.09 -8.20 21.17
CA VAL A 106 -14.05 -8.42 22.27
C VAL A 106 -14.41 -9.88 22.38
N SER A 107 -14.75 -10.54 21.26
CA SER A 107 -15.10 -11.97 21.27
C SER A 107 -13.89 -12.84 21.64
N GLY A 108 -12.73 -12.61 21.03
CA GLY A 108 -11.53 -13.42 21.24
C GLY A 108 -10.90 -13.24 22.62
N VAL A 109 -10.69 -11.99 23.07
CA VAL A 109 -10.17 -11.71 24.43
C VAL A 109 -11.17 -12.14 25.49
N GLY A 110 -12.48 -11.92 25.27
CA GLY A 110 -13.52 -12.43 26.17
C GLY A 110 -13.43 -13.95 26.32
N LEU A 111 -13.31 -14.68 25.21
CA LEU A 111 -13.18 -16.13 25.23
C LEU A 111 -11.89 -16.61 25.90
N ILE A 112 -10.77 -15.91 25.68
CA ILE A 112 -9.49 -16.18 26.36
C ILE A 112 -9.61 -16.00 27.87
N LEU A 113 -10.25 -14.93 28.33
CA LEU A 113 -10.45 -14.66 29.77
C LEU A 113 -11.40 -15.68 30.41
N LEU A 114 -12.49 -16.05 29.73
CA LEU A 114 -13.39 -17.11 30.18
C LEU A 114 -12.67 -18.46 30.24
N ALA A 115 -11.80 -18.77 29.28
CA ALA A 115 -11.02 -20.01 29.27
C ALA A 115 -10.06 -20.08 30.45
N ARG A 116 -9.36 -18.98 30.76
CA ARG A 116 -8.42 -18.93 31.89
C ARG A 116 -9.12 -18.98 33.24
N SER A 117 -10.25 -18.30 33.40
CA SER A 117 -11.04 -18.35 34.63
C SER A 117 -11.68 -19.73 34.84
N GLY A 118 -12.29 -20.31 33.79
CA GLY A 118 -12.88 -21.64 33.85
C GLY A 118 -11.87 -22.76 34.12
N ALA A 119 -10.69 -22.70 33.50
CA ALA A 119 -9.60 -23.66 33.76
C ALA A 119 -9.05 -23.58 35.20
N ALA A 120 -9.16 -22.41 35.84
CA ALA A 120 -8.76 -22.23 37.24
C ALA A 120 -9.79 -22.82 38.22
N LEU A 121 -11.06 -22.91 37.81
CA LEU A 121 -12.20 -23.31 38.65
C LEU A 121 -12.65 -24.77 38.42
N SER A 122 -12.35 -25.38 37.27
CA SER A 122 -12.96 -26.67 36.89
C SER A 122 -12.09 -27.56 35.98
N GLN A 123 -12.35 -28.87 36.01
CA GLN A 123 -11.86 -29.89 35.07
C GLN A 123 -13.04 -30.27 34.15
N PRO A 124 -12.87 -30.45 32.82
CA PRO A 124 -11.64 -30.88 32.15
C PRO A 124 -10.85 -29.74 31.46
N ARG A 125 -9.52 -29.79 31.61
CA ARG A 125 -8.57 -28.79 31.06
C ARG A 125 -8.57 -28.69 29.52
N LEU A 126 -8.89 -29.78 28.82
CA LEU A 126 -8.90 -29.83 27.35
C LEU A 126 -9.92 -28.87 26.72
N ALA A 127 -11.12 -28.77 27.29
CA ALA A 127 -12.17 -27.89 26.76
C ALA A 127 -11.78 -26.42 26.88
N PHE A 128 -11.18 -26.03 28.00
CA PHE A 128 -10.69 -24.66 28.20
C PHE A 128 -9.48 -24.33 27.34
N GLU A 129 -8.59 -25.31 27.09
CA GLU A 129 -7.46 -25.11 26.17
C GLU A 129 -7.95 -24.90 24.73
N ALA A 130 -8.91 -25.71 24.27
CA ALA A 130 -9.54 -25.51 22.96
C ALA A 130 -10.22 -24.13 22.87
N MET A 131 -10.93 -23.72 23.93
CA MET A 131 -11.58 -22.42 24.00
C MET A 131 -10.59 -21.25 23.95
N PHE A 132 -9.42 -21.39 24.57
CA PHE A 132 -8.32 -20.44 24.47
C PHE A 132 -7.78 -20.33 23.04
N GLN A 133 -7.57 -21.44 22.34
CA GLN A 133 -7.11 -21.46 20.94
C GLN A 133 -8.12 -20.81 20.00
N VAL A 134 -9.43 -21.11 20.17
CA VAL A 134 -10.50 -20.46 19.40
C VAL A 134 -10.49 -18.94 19.63
N GLY A 135 -10.22 -18.49 20.86
CA GLY A 135 -10.11 -17.07 21.17
C GLY A 135 -8.98 -16.38 20.39
N ILE A 136 -7.82 -17.02 20.27
CA ILE A 136 -6.69 -16.53 19.46
C ILE A 136 -7.10 -16.43 17.98
N VAL A 137 -7.78 -17.44 17.45
CA VAL A 137 -8.25 -17.45 16.06
C VAL A 137 -9.26 -16.31 15.82
N LEU A 138 -10.18 -16.07 16.75
CA LEU A 138 -11.15 -14.96 16.64
C LEU A 138 -10.48 -13.58 16.62
N VAL A 139 -9.46 -13.37 17.46
CA VAL A 139 -8.66 -12.14 17.41
C VAL A 139 -7.99 -12.01 16.04
N ALA A 140 -7.33 -13.06 15.55
CA ALA A 140 -6.67 -13.07 14.26
C ALA A 140 -7.65 -12.78 13.10
N LEU A 141 -8.83 -13.41 13.10
CA LEU A 141 -9.90 -13.16 12.12
C LEU A 141 -10.41 -11.72 12.18
N GLY A 142 -10.51 -11.14 13.39
CA GLY A 142 -10.88 -9.74 13.58
C GLY A 142 -9.95 -8.76 12.87
N PHE A 143 -8.65 -9.07 12.80
CA PHE A 143 -7.67 -8.31 12.02
C PHE A 143 -7.65 -8.69 10.53
N LEU A 144 -7.86 -9.97 10.22
CA LEU A 144 -7.79 -10.51 8.86
C LEU A 144 -8.90 -9.96 7.97
N VAL A 145 -10.13 -9.83 8.48
CA VAL A 145 -11.26 -9.33 7.70
C VAL A 145 -11.02 -7.88 7.23
N PRO A 146 -10.59 -6.94 8.09
CA PRO A 146 -10.19 -5.60 7.66
C PRO A 146 -9.06 -5.54 6.66
N LEU A 147 -8.06 -6.41 6.86
CA LEU A 147 -6.93 -6.53 5.95
C LEU A 147 -7.40 -6.92 4.55
N LEU A 148 -8.15 -8.02 4.42
CA LEU A 148 -8.55 -8.57 3.13
C LEU A 148 -9.74 -7.81 2.50
N LYS A 149 -10.80 -7.55 3.26
CA LYS A 149 -12.06 -7.02 2.72
C LYS A 149 -12.02 -5.52 2.49
N TYR A 150 -11.30 -4.77 3.32
CA TYR A 150 -11.22 -3.31 3.20
C TYR A 150 -9.83 -2.83 2.75
N ARG A 151 -9.02 -3.74 2.19
CA ARG A 151 -7.67 -3.48 1.65
C ARG A 151 -6.79 -2.67 2.60
N LEU A 152 -6.93 -2.91 3.90
CA LEU A 152 -6.17 -2.15 4.89
C LEU A 152 -4.67 -2.46 4.68
N TYR A 153 -3.86 -1.41 4.52
CA TYR A 153 -2.42 -1.49 4.19
C TYR A 153 -2.06 -2.00 2.79
N ASP A 154 -2.89 -1.75 1.77
CA ASP A 154 -2.56 -2.15 0.39
C ASP A 154 -2.44 -3.67 0.30
N ALA A 155 -3.53 -4.36 0.65
CA ALA A 155 -3.53 -5.82 0.82
C ALA A 155 -3.07 -6.55 -0.45
N GLU A 156 -3.39 -6.03 -1.63
CA GLU A 156 -2.92 -6.55 -2.91
C GLU A 156 -1.40 -6.51 -3.04
N SER A 157 -0.75 -5.44 -2.56
CA SER A 157 0.71 -5.32 -2.47
C SER A 157 1.33 -6.28 -1.47
N VAL A 158 0.72 -6.38 -0.29
CA VAL A 158 1.21 -7.32 0.73
C VAL A 158 1.06 -8.75 0.22
N ILE A 159 -0.06 -9.11 -0.39
CA ILE A 159 -0.31 -10.43 -0.96
C ILE A 159 0.68 -10.74 -2.09
N SER A 160 0.92 -9.80 -3.01
CA SER A 160 1.87 -10.01 -4.11
C SER A 160 3.28 -10.26 -3.57
N ARG A 161 3.74 -9.45 -2.61
CA ARG A 161 5.07 -9.57 -2.01
C ARG A 161 5.19 -10.84 -1.15
N SER A 162 4.18 -11.17 -0.35
CA SER A 162 4.14 -12.40 0.46
C SER A 162 4.08 -13.66 -0.41
N ALA A 163 3.29 -13.65 -1.48
CA ALA A 163 3.26 -14.76 -2.44
C ALA A 163 4.60 -14.90 -3.16
N GLY A 164 5.21 -13.78 -3.58
CA GLY A 164 6.55 -13.76 -4.16
C GLY A 164 7.58 -14.37 -3.23
N TYR A 165 7.61 -13.97 -1.96
CA TYR A 165 8.50 -14.55 -0.96
C TYR A 165 8.20 -16.01 -0.66
N ALA A 166 6.93 -16.42 -0.57
CA ALA A 166 6.57 -17.82 -0.36
C ALA A 166 7.11 -18.71 -1.49
N VAL A 167 6.88 -18.31 -2.74
CA VAL A 167 7.40 -19.03 -3.92
C VAL A 167 8.93 -18.98 -3.95
N LEU A 168 9.54 -17.83 -3.62
CA LEU A 168 10.99 -17.68 -3.56
C LEU A 168 11.62 -18.58 -2.49
N THR A 169 11.01 -18.71 -1.32
CA THR A 169 11.48 -19.61 -0.25
C THR A 169 11.38 -21.06 -0.68
N VAL A 170 10.25 -21.47 -1.26
CA VAL A 170 10.10 -22.84 -1.79
C VAL A 170 11.15 -23.12 -2.87
N ALA A 171 11.37 -22.17 -3.77
CA ALA A 171 12.34 -22.34 -4.83
C ALA A 171 13.79 -22.30 -4.33
N LEU A 172 14.10 -21.48 -3.31
CA LEU A 172 15.41 -21.50 -2.66
C LEU A 172 15.69 -22.87 -2.03
N VAL A 173 14.73 -23.41 -1.29
CA VAL A 173 14.84 -24.76 -0.70
C VAL A 173 15.02 -25.82 -1.79
N ALA A 174 14.23 -25.73 -2.88
CA ALA A 174 14.33 -26.68 -3.99
C ALA A 174 15.67 -26.58 -4.73
N VAL A 175 16.17 -25.37 -4.99
CA VAL A 175 17.47 -25.15 -5.67
C VAL A 175 18.62 -25.59 -4.77
N PHE A 176 18.58 -25.26 -3.48
CA PHE A 176 19.59 -25.70 -2.52
C PHE A 176 19.63 -27.23 -2.41
N ALA A 177 18.51 -27.87 -2.06
CA ALA A 177 18.46 -29.33 -1.91
C ALA A 177 18.74 -30.06 -3.23
N GLY A 178 18.27 -29.52 -4.36
CA GLY A 178 18.51 -30.07 -5.68
C GLY A 178 19.98 -29.98 -6.10
N SER A 179 20.61 -28.82 -5.89
CA SER A 179 22.04 -28.64 -6.20
C SER A 179 22.93 -29.48 -5.29
N GLU A 180 22.61 -29.56 -4.00
CA GLU A 180 23.30 -30.42 -3.03
C GLU A 180 23.25 -31.89 -3.46
N ALA A 181 22.06 -32.42 -3.78
CA ALA A 181 21.89 -33.80 -4.22
C ALA A 181 22.63 -34.11 -5.53
N VAL A 182 22.61 -33.19 -6.51
CA VAL A 182 23.33 -33.35 -7.78
C VAL A 182 24.84 -33.35 -7.56
N ILE A 183 25.35 -32.40 -6.78
CA ILE A 183 26.78 -32.28 -6.48
C ILE A 183 27.27 -33.47 -5.68
N GLU A 184 26.51 -33.93 -4.70
CA GLU A 184 26.86 -35.10 -3.90
C GLU A 184 26.91 -36.38 -4.75
N ASN A 185 25.90 -36.63 -5.59
CA ASN A 185 25.84 -37.83 -6.42
C ASN A 185 27.00 -37.86 -7.44
N LEU A 186 27.26 -36.74 -8.12
CA LEU A 186 28.40 -36.63 -9.03
C LEU A 186 29.73 -36.74 -8.29
N GLY A 187 29.86 -36.10 -7.13
CA GLY A 187 31.05 -36.17 -6.30
C GLY A 187 31.35 -37.60 -5.85
N GLN A 188 30.34 -38.35 -5.41
CA GLN A 188 30.49 -39.75 -5.02
C GLN A 188 30.91 -40.63 -6.22
N GLN A 189 30.35 -40.39 -7.41
CA GLN A 189 30.68 -41.15 -8.63
C GLN A 189 32.10 -40.91 -9.12
N TYR A 190 32.60 -39.67 -9.08
CA TYR A 190 33.88 -39.30 -9.69
C TYR A 190 35.06 -39.19 -8.71
N LEU A 191 34.84 -38.83 -7.45
CA LEU A 191 35.90 -38.49 -6.50
C LEU A 191 36.01 -39.45 -5.29
N GLY A 192 35.02 -40.33 -5.07
CA GLY A 192 35.01 -41.24 -3.92
C GLY A 192 34.70 -40.54 -2.58
N THR A 193 34.40 -41.34 -1.55
CA THR A 193 33.74 -40.96 -0.28
C THR A 193 34.38 -39.75 0.45
N GLY A 194 33.59 -38.69 0.73
CA GLY A 194 33.99 -37.63 1.69
C GLY A 194 33.60 -36.18 1.39
N ILE A 195 32.78 -35.90 0.36
CA ILE A 195 32.59 -34.53 -0.15
C ILE A 195 31.40 -33.80 0.49
N GLY A 196 30.65 -34.44 1.41
CA GLY A 196 29.40 -33.89 1.97
C GLY A 196 29.50 -32.47 2.55
N GLN A 197 30.64 -32.11 3.13
CA GLN A 197 30.85 -30.73 3.62
C GLN A 197 31.13 -29.72 2.51
N ILE A 198 31.82 -30.14 1.44
CA ILE A 198 32.14 -29.29 0.29
C ILE A 198 30.92 -29.17 -0.63
N SER A 199 30.09 -30.21 -0.75
CA SER A 199 28.87 -30.20 -1.55
C SER A 199 27.86 -29.20 -1.03
N GLY A 200 27.64 -29.12 0.29
CA GLY A 200 26.74 -28.12 0.89
C GLY A 200 27.22 -26.68 0.65
N ALA A 201 28.52 -26.42 0.74
CA ALA A 201 29.09 -25.10 0.48
C ALA A 201 28.94 -24.70 -1.00
N MET A 202 29.18 -25.63 -1.94
CA MET A 202 28.98 -25.38 -3.37
C MET A 202 27.50 -25.22 -3.73
N ALA A 203 26.61 -26.02 -3.14
CA ALA A 203 25.16 -25.89 -3.30
C ALA A 203 24.65 -24.52 -2.83
N ALA A 204 25.16 -24.03 -1.69
CA ALA A 204 24.86 -22.69 -1.20
C ALA A 204 25.33 -21.60 -2.18
N ALA A 205 26.52 -21.73 -2.78
CA ALA A 205 27.01 -20.79 -3.78
C ALA A 205 26.16 -20.80 -5.05
N VAL A 206 25.77 -21.98 -5.53
CA VAL A 206 24.87 -22.14 -6.68
C VAL A 206 23.50 -21.52 -6.39
N ALA A 207 22.93 -21.80 -5.21
CA ALA A 207 21.67 -21.23 -4.78
C ALA A 207 21.74 -19.69 -4.71
N ALA A 208 22.82 -19.12 -4.18
CA ALA A 208 23.00 -17.68 -4.11
C ALA A 208 23.04 -17.01 -5.49
N VAL A 209 23.73 -17.60 -6.46
CA VAL A 209 23.79 -17.10 -7.84
C VAL A 209 22.44 -17.19 -8.55
N LEU A 210 21.71 -18.30 -8.35
CA LEU A 210 20.40 -18.50 -8.98
C LEU A 210 19.29 -17.69 -8.32
N LEU A 211 19.41 -17.32 -7.06
CA LEU A 211 18.35 -16.63 -6.32
C LEU A 211 18.05 -15.24 -6.89
N ALA A 212 19.07 -14.50 -7.36
CA ALA A 212 18.89 -13.17 -7.93
C ALA A 212 17.97 -13.15 -9.17
N PRO A 213 18.26 -13.89 -10.27
CA PRO A 213 17.38 -13.93 -11.43
C PRO A 213 16.03 -14.58 -11.12
N LEU A 214 15.97 -15.49 -10.16
CA LEU A 214 14.71 -16.12 -9.74
C LEU A 214 13.80 -15.13 -9.01
N ASN A 215 14.37 -14.29 -8.14
CA ASN A 215 13.65 -13.25 -7.42
C ASN A 215 12.97 -12.27 -8.37
N GLU A 216 13.65 -11.82 -9.43
CA GLU A 216 13.07 -10.92 -10.44
C GLU A 216 11.92 -11.59 -11.20
N ARG A 217 12.09 -12.84 -11.61
CA ARG A 217 11.05 -13.60 -12.34
C ARG A 217 9.81 -13.84 -11.48
N ILE A 218 10.01 -14.27 -10.23
CA ILE A 218 8.94 -14.56 -9.28
C ILE A 218 8.21 -13.28 -8.86
N SER A 219 8.96 -12.21 -8.54
CA SER A 219 8.37 -10.92 -8.17
C SER A 219 7.55 -10.35 -9.32
N GLY A 220 8.09 -10.36 -10.54
CA GLY A 220 7.36 -9.90 -11.73
C GLY A 220 6.15 -10.79 -12.05
N TRP A 221 6.21 -12.10 -11.81
CA TRP A 221 5.04 -12.98 -11.93
C TRP A 221 3.97 -12.64 -10.88
N ALA A 222 4.36 -12.40 -9.63
CA ALA A 222 3.44 -12.07 -8.54
C ALA A 222 2.75 -10.72 -8.80
N GLU A 223 3.52 -9.69 -9.18
CA GLU A 223 2.98 -8.38 -9.56
C GLU A 223 1.98 -8.50 -10.71
N ARG A 224 2.33 -9.22 -11.80
CA ARG A 224 1.41 -9.48 -12.91
C ARG A 224 0.20 -10.35 -12.54
N ARG A 225 0.24 -11.12 -11.46
CA ARG A 225 -0.88 -11.98 -11.06
C ARG A 225 -1.86 -11.27 -10.14
N PHE A 226 -1.35 -10.43 -9.24
CA PHE A 226 -2.12 -9.79 -8.17
C PHE A 226 -2.35 -8.28 -8.38
N GLN A 227 -1.49 -7.60 -9.15
CA GLN A 227 -1.56 -6.16 -9.46
C GLN A 227 -1.69 -5.89 -10.97
N ARG A 228 -2.48 -6.72 -11.66
CA ARG A 228 -2.66 -6.66 -13.14
C ARG A 228 -2.95 -5.26 -13.65
N ASP A 229 -3.90 -4.58 -13.02
CA ASP A 229 -4.40 -3.30 -13.53
C ASP A 229 -3.38 -2.17 -13.32
N LEU A 230 -2.60 -2.23 -12.23
CA LEU A 230 -1.45 -1.33 -12.02
C LEU A 230 -0.35 -1.57 -13.06
N VAL A 231 -0.01 -2.83 -13.33
CA VAL A 231 1.00 -3.16 -14.35
C VAL A 231 0.55 -2.67 -15.72
N GLN A 232 -0.72 -2.89 -16.08
CA GLN A 232 -1.29 -2.37 -17.32
C GLN A 232 -1.23 -0.85 -17.38
N LEU A 233 -1.59 -0.14 -16.31
CA LEU A 233 -1.47 1.31 -16.24
C LEU A 233 -0.04 1.80 -16.50
N LYS A 234 0.95 1.16 -15.87
CA LYS A 234 2.37 1.51 -15.98
C LYS A 234 2.94 1.26 -17.37
N THR A 235 2.41 0.30 -18.12
CA THR A 235 2.88 -0.02 -19.47
C THR A 235 2.07 0.70 -20.55
N GLN A 236 0.74 0.57 -20.53
CA GLN A 236 -0.15 1.06 -21.59
C GLN A 236 -0.25 2.58 -21.63
N VAL A 237 -0.28 3.27 -20.47
CA VAL A 237 -0.43 4.73 -20.48
C VAL A 237 0.81 5.41 -21.08
N PRO A 238 2.05 5.08 -20.68
CA PRO A 238 3.23 5.66 -21.33
C PRO A 238 3.34 5.32 -22.82
N GLU A 239 3.00 4.09 -23.24
CA GLU A 239 2.96 3.71 -24.66
C GLU A 239 1.92 4.53 -25.43
N LEU A 240 0.68 4.60 -24.94
CA LEU A 240 -0.38 5.43 -25.53
C LEU A 240 0.05 6.89 -25.65
N LEU A 241 0.71 7.41 -24.61
CA LEU A 241 1.20 8.80 -24.58
C LEU A 241 2.37 9.04 -25.53
N ALA A 242 3.20 8.03 -25.80
CA ALA A 242 4.26 8.10 -26.79
C ALA A 242 3.71 8.15 -28.22
N ASP A 243 2.58 7.47 -28.47
CA ASP A 243 1.94 7.39 -29.77
C ASP A 243 0.87 8.49 -30.03
N VAL A 244 0.73 9.46 -29.12
CA VAL A 244 -0.23 10.57 -29.27
C VAL A 244 0.07 11.38 -30.54
N PRO A 245 -0.89 11.48 -31.49
CA PRO A 245 -0.73 12.32 -32.67
C PRO A 245 -0.53 13.81 -32.33
N LEU A 246 0.33 14.49 -33.09
CA LEU A 246 0.69 15.90 -32.87
C LEU A 246 -0.50 16.87 -32.85
N HIS A 247 -1.62 16.50 -33.45
CA HIS A 247 -2.82 17.34 -33.57
C HIS A 247 -3.81 17.17 -32.41
N TRP A 248 -3.58 16.23 -31.50
CA TRP A 248 -4.47 16.00 -30.37
C TRP A 248 -4.46 17.17 -29.40
N SER A 249 -5.66 17.60 -29.01
CA SER A 249 -5.87 18.60 -27.96
C SER A 249 -5.67 17.99 -26.57
N PRO A 250 -5.42 18.82 -25.54
CA PRO A 250 -5.31 18.34 -24.16
C PRO A 250 -6.56 17.58 -23.69
N ARG A 251 -7.73 17.93 -24.22
CA ARG A 251 -9.00 17.23 -23.96
C ARG A 251 -9.00 15.80 -24.50
N GLN A 252 -8.51 15.61 -25.73
CA GLN A 252 -8.44 14.28 -26.36
C GLN A 252 -7.43 13.37 -25.66
N ILE A 253 -6.26 13.91 -25.28
CA ILE A 253 -5.27 13.18 -24.47
C ILE A 253 -5.88 12.76 -23.13
N GLY A 254 -6.55 13.70 -22.44
CA GLY A 254 -7.23 13.41 -21.19
C GLY A 254 -8.33 12.36 -21.33
N ALA A 255 -9.17 12.46 -22.37
CA ALA A 255 -10.25 11.50 -22.63
C ALA A 255 -9.74 10.09 -22.96
N ALA A 256 -8.53 9.96 -23.51
CA ALA A 256 -7.92 8.66 -23.79
C ALA A 256 -7.28 8.01 -22.55
N VAL A 257 -6.67 8.81 -21.68
CA VAL A 257 -5.90 8.32 -20.52
C VAL A 257 -6.76 8.17 -19.26
N LEU A 258 -7.73 9.06 -19.04
CA LEU A 258 -8.55 9.06 -17.82
C LEU A 258 -9.33 7.75 -17.59
N PRO A 259 -9.88 7.08 -18.63
CA PRO A 259 -10.52 5.77 -18.45
C PRO A 259 -9.55 4.71 -17.94
N GLN A 260 -8.32 4.65 -18.45
CA GLN A 260 -7.31 3.69 -17.99
C GLN A 260 -6.92 3.96 -16.53
N ILE A 261 -6.76 5.23 -16.15
CA ILE A 261 -6.51 5.63 -14.76
C ILE A 261 -7.69 5.24 -13.86
N ARG A 262 -8.94 5.52 -14.30
CA ARG A 262 -10.15 5.23 -13.53
C ARG A 262 -10.31 3.72 -13.31
N GLU A 263 -10.11 2.92 -14.35
CA GLU A 263 -10.20 1.47 -14.31
C GLU A 263 -9.12 0.87 -13.42
N ALA A 264 -7.85 1.27 -13.62
CA ALA A 264 -6.72 0.73 -12.86
C ALA A 264 -6.77 1.00 -11.36
N LEU A 265 -7.33 2.14 -10.96
CA LEU A 265 -7.50 2.50 -9.55
C LEU A 265 -8.91 2.17 -9.01
N HIS A 266 -9.77 1.54 -9.82
CA HIS A 266 -11.19 1.32 -9.52
C HIS A 266 -11.88 2.57 -8.94
N ALA A 267 -11.55 3.73 -9.49
CA ALA A 267 -12.12 5.00 -9.07
C ALA A 267 -13.52 5.17 -9.66
N THR A 268 -14.42 5.85 -8.96
CA THR A 268 -15.73 6.22 -9.53
C THR A 268 -15.58 7.26 -10.64
N SER A 269 -14.53 8.08 -10.56
CA SER A 269 -14.33 9.23 -11.44
C SER A 269 -12.87 9.69 -11.46
N ALA A 270 -12.42 10.28 -12.55
CA ALA A 270 -11.11 10.91 -12.65
C ALA A 270 -11.19 12.17 -13.52
N ALA A 271 -10.36 13.18 -13.26
CA ALA A 271 -10.39 14.43 -13.99
C ALA A 271 -9.02 15.10 -14.08
N ILE A 272 -8.82 15.89 -15.13
CA ILE A 272 -7.62 16.71 -15.33
C ILE A 272 -8.06 18.17 -15.38
N LEU A 273 -7.49 18.97 -14.48
CA LEU A 273 -7.70 20.41 -14.42
C LEU A 273 -6.44 21.12 -14.91
N PHE A 274 -6.63 22.23 -15.60
CA PHE A 274 -5.59 23.24 -15.77
C PHE A 274 -6.11 24.57 -15.23
N ASP A 275 -5.31 25.24 -14.41
CA ASP A 275 -5.65 26.55 -13.83
C ASP A 275 -7.08 26.56 -13.23
N HIS A 276 -7.43 25.48 -12.51
CA HIS A 276 -8.73 25.22 -11.90
C HIS A 276 -9.91 24.95 -12.85
N VAL A 277 -9.69 24.91 -14.16
CA VAL A 277 -10.71 24.55 -15.16
C VAL A 277 -10.54 23.09 -15.58
N ALA A 278 -11.62 22.31 -15.48
CA ALA A 278 -11.62 20.92 -15.94
C ALA A 278 -11.57 20.87 -17.47
N ILE A 279 -10.57 20.16 -17.99
CA ILE A 279 -10.34 19.98 -19.44
C ILE A 279 -10.83 18.61 -19.89
N ALA A 280 -10.61 17.59 -19.07
CA ALA A 280 -11.13 16.25 -19.30
C ALA A 280 -11.63 15.68 -17.97
N SER A 281 -12.72 14.93 -18.04
CA SER A 281 -13.26 14.16 -16.92
C SER A 281 -13.81 12.84 -17.43
N ASP A 282 -13.73 11.82 -16.59
CA ASP A 282 -14.33 10.51 -16.80
C ASP A 282 -15.07 10.09 -15.52
N GLY A 283 -16.22 9.43 -15.66
CA GLY A 283 -17.10 9.07 -14.55
C GLY A 283 -17.81 10.24 -13.84
N MET A 284 -17.63 11.49 -14.30
CA MET A 284 -18.41 12.66 -13.87
C MET A 284 -18.37 13.80 -14.89
N ALA A 285 -19.29 14.77 -14.75
CA ALA A 285 -19.29 16.01 -15.52
C ALA A 285 -18.09 16.91 -15.16
N ALA A 286 -17.48 17.54 -16.16
CA ALA A 286 -16.29 18.39 -15.99
C ALA A 286 -16.52 19.56 -15.03
N GLU A 287 -17.70 20.18 -15.05
CA GLU A 287 -18.07 21.27 -14.13
C GLU A 287 -18.08 20.83 -12.66
N ASN A 288 -18.56 19.60 -12.41
CA ASN A 288 -18.57 19.04 -11.05
C ASN A 288 -17.15 18.71 -10.58
N ALA A 289 -16.28 18.25 -11.48
CA ALA A 289 -14.88 17.97 -11.14
C ALA A 289 -14.14 19.22 -10.64
N ALA A 290 -14.36 20.37 -11.30
CA ALA A 290 -13.75 21.64 -10.87
C ALA A 290 -14.30 22.12 -9.52
N ARG A 291 -15.62 22.08 -9.34
CA ARG A 291 -16.31 22.51 -8.10
C ARG A 291 -15.95 21.66 -6.89
N CYS A 292 -15.93 20.34 -7.06
CA CYS A 292 -15.65 19.39 -5.99
C CYS A 292 -14.15 19.04 -5.86
N ALA A 293 -13.25 19.75 -6.55
CA ALA A 293 -11.81 19.44 -6.55
C ALA A 293 -11.19 19.33 -5.13
N LYS A 294 -11.78 19.99 -4.13
CA LYS A 294 -11.36 19.88 -2.72
C LYS A 294 -11.69 18.52 -2.09
N GLU A 295 -12.76 17.87 -2.52
CA GLU A 295 -13.30 16.63 -1.94
C GLU A 295 -12.65 15.37 -2.51
N PHE A 296 -11.88 15.49 -3.59
CA PHE A 296 -11.17 14.35 -4.18
C PHE A 296 -10.11 13.81 -3.20
N PRO A 297 -10.09 12.48 -2.96
CA PRO A 297 -9.16 11.87 -2.02
C PRO A 297 -7.70 11.88 -2.52
N LEU A 298 -7.48 11.81 -3.83
CA LEU A 298 -6.14 11.81 -4.42
C LEU A 298 -5.99 12.93 -5.44
N LYS A 299 -4.92 13.70 -5.28
CA LYS A 299 -4.59 14.87 -6.10
C LYS A 299 -3.10 14.84 -6.42
N LEU A 300 -2.78 14.84 -7.71
CA LEU A 300 -1.41 14.77 -8.19
C LEU A 300 -1.10 16.00 -9.04
N PRO A 301 -0.19 16.89 -8.57
CA PRO A 301 0.19 18.06 -9.33
C PRO A 301 1.07 17.67 -10.52
N LEU A 302 0.65 18.07 -11.71
CA LEU A 302 1.37 17.92 -12.97
C LEU A 302 2.17 19.21 -13.27
N ARG A 303 3.04 19.60 -12.35
CA ARG A 303 3.81 20.85 -12.45
C ARG A 303 4.92 20.76 -13.50
N SER A 304 5.01 21.77 -14.35
CA SER A 304 6.19 21.98 -15.19
C SER A 304 7.43 22.27 -14.33
N PRO A 305 8.60 21.72 -14.64
CA PRO A 305 9.86 22.12 -14.00
C PRO A 305 10.18 23.62 -14.16
N ARG A 306 9.59 24.28 -15.17
CA ARG A 306 9.80 25.70 -15.48
C ARG A 306 8.74 26.63 -14.88
N GLY A 307 7.76 26.12 -14.12
CA GLY A 307 6.78 26.94 -13.37
C GLY A 307 5.65 27.59 -14.16
N GLU A 308 5.59 27.43 -15.49
CA GLU A 308 4.66 28.22 -16.35
C GLU A 308 3.21 27.71 -16.41
N ALA A 309 2.93 26.47 -16.00
CA ALA A 309 1.59 25.90 -16.05
C ALA A 309 1.36 24.88 -14.93
N GLU A 310 0.24 25.02 -14.21
CA GLU A 310 -0.23 24.07 -13.20
C GLU A 310 -1.40 23.24 -13.76
N ALA A 311 -1.13 21.98 -14.05
CA ALA A 311 -2.17 20.98 -14.23
C ALA A 311 -2.32 20.14 -12.95
N LEU A 312 -3.52 19.64 -12.70
CA LEU A 312 -3.83 18.80 -11.55
C LEU A 312 -4.61 17.56 -12.03
N LEU A 313 -4.07 16.39 -11.75
CA LEU A 313 -4.79 15.12 -11.90
C LEU A 313 -5.56 14.84 -10.61
N LEU A 314 -6.86 14.66 -10.74
CA LEU A 314 -7.78 14.33 -9.67
C LEU A 314 -8.31 12.91 -9.87
N VAL A 315 -8.23 12.09 -8.81
CA VAL A 315 -8.80 10.73 -8.80
C VAL A 315 -9.82 10.66 -7.66
N GLY A 316 -11.07 10.37 -8.04
CA GLY A 316 -12.25 10.41 -7.17
C GLY A 316 -12.25 9.30 -6.12
N PRO A 317 -13.29 9.18 -5.29
CA PRO A 317 -13.40 8.05 -4.38
C PRO A 317 -13.60 6.73 -5.15
N ARG A 318 -13.23 5.61 -4.52
CA ARG A 318 -13.66 4.28 -4.94
C ARG A 318 -15.14 4.07 -4.60
N PRO A 319 -15.85 3.17 -5.29
CA PRO A 319 -17.22 2.77 -4.92
C PRO A 319 -17.32 2.37 -3.44
N ASP A 320 -16.31 1.68 -2.93
CA ASP A 320 -16.26 1.20 -1.56
C ASP A 320 -15.79 2.26 -0.56
N LYS A 321 -15.38 3.46 -1.00
CA LYS A 321 -14.79 4.54 -0.18
C LYS A 321 -13.51 4.14 0.56
N THR A 322 -12.78 3.14 0.06
CA THR A 322 -11.43 2.80 0.55
C THR A 322 -10.42 3.85 0.07
N SER A 323 -9.36 4.07 0.86
CA SER A 323 -8.26 4.95 0.47
C SER A 323 -7.35 4.28 -0.55
N TYR A 324 -6.66 5.09 -1.36
CA TYR A 324 -5.66 4.59 -2.30
C TYR A 324 -4.41 4.06 -1.59
N GLY A 325 -3.90 2.93 -2.08
CA GLY A 325 -2.69 2.27 -1.61
C GLY A 325 -1.42 3.07 -1.92
N ARG A 326 -0.28 2.62 -1.38
CA ARG A 326 1.02 3.27 -1.67
C ARG A 326 1.48 2.93 -3.08
N ASP A 327 1.32 1.68 -3.50
CA ASP A 327 1.76 1.23 -4.82
C ASP A 327 0.94 1.88 -5.92
N GLU A 328 -0.34 2.15 -5.67
CA GLU A 328 -1.24 2.86 -6.60
C GLU A 328 -0.83 4.32 -6.79
N VAL A 329 -0.48 5.00 -5.70
CA VAL A 329 0.02 6.37 -5.75
C VAL A 329 1.39 6.40 -6.45
N GLU A 330 2.24 5.41 -6.21
CA GLU A 330 3.56 5.32 -6.85
C GLU A 330 3.46 5.02 -8.35
N ALA A 331 2.61 4.07 -8.74
CA ALA A 331 2.33 3.78 -10.16
C ALA A 331 1.82 5.02 -10.90
N LEU A 332 0.95 5.82 -10.25
CA LEU A 332 0.53 7.10 -10.81
C LEU A 332 1.72 8.08 -10.94
N ARG A 333 2.58 8.18 -9.93
CA ARG A 333 3.77 9.04 -9.98
C ARG A 333 4.74 8.63 -11.09
N GLU A 334 4.85 7.35 -11.40
CA GLU A 334 5.67 6.86 -12.52
C GLU A 334 5.13 7.31 -13.89
N ILE A 335 3.81 7.34 -14.08
CA ILE A 335 3.22 7.81 -15.35
C ILE A 335 3.11 9.33 -15.46
N VAL A 336 3.09 10.06 -14.32
CA VAL A 336 2.96 11.52 -14.28
C VAL A 336 3.94 12.25 -15.21
N PRO A 337 5.24 11.92 -15.28
CA PRO A 337 6.19 12.58 -16.19
C PRO A 337 5.79 12.47 -17.68
N ALA A 338 5.31 11.31 -18.12
CA ALA A 338 4.84 11.12 -19.50
C ALA A 338 3.57 11.94 -19.75
N LEU A 339 2.59 11.82 -18.85
CA LEU A 339 1.30 12.52 -18.96
C LEU A 339 1.48 14.04 -18.96
N ARG A 340 2.30 14.54 -18.03
CA ARG A 340 2.68 15.95 -17.94
C ARG A 340 3.30 16.44 -19.24
N ARG A 341 4.27 15.72 -19.80
CA ARG A 341 4.93 16.13 -21.06
C ARG A 341 3.91 16.22 -22.20
N ALA A 342 3.07 15.21 -22.38
CA ALA A 342 2.07 15.20 -23.44
C ALA A 342 1.04 16.33 -23.30
N LEU A 343 0.50 16.55 -22.10
CA LEU A 343 -0.51 17.58 -21.85
C LEU A 343 0.04 19.00 -21.98
N LEU A 344 1.22 19.27 -21.41
CA LEU A 344 1.83 20.59 -21.46
C LEU A 344 2.29 20.95 -22.88
N THR A 345 2.87 20.00 -23.62
CA THR A 345 3.28 20.23 -25.01
C THR A 345 2.06 20.43 -25.92
N SER A 346 0.99 19.64 -25.75
CA SER A 346 -0.26 19.84 -26.49
C SER A 346 -0.90 21.19 -26.18
N ARG A 347 -0.92 21.62 -24.90
CA ARG A 347 -1.45 22.93 -24.49
C ARG A 347 -0.67 24.08 -25.12
N GLN A 348 0.66 23.99 -25.12
CA GLN A 348 1.50 25.01 -25.74
C GLN A 348 1.26 25.09 -27.24
N ARG A 349 1.21 23.94 -27.94
CA ARG A 349 0.89 23.88 -29.38
C ARG A 349 -0.48 24.45 -29.70
N GLU A 350 -1.48 24.20 -28.89
CA GLU A 350 -2.82 24.76 -29.09
C GLU A 350 -2.81 26.30 -28.98
N LYS A 351 -2.06 26.84 -28.01
CA LYS A 351 -1.86 28.28 -27.85
C LYS A 351 -1.15 28.89 -29.06
N ASP A 352 -0.10 28.24 -29.55
CA ASP A 352 0.67 28.70 -30.72
C ASP A 352 -0.20 28.68 -31.98
N ARG A 353 -0.95 27.58 -32.23
CA ARG A 353 -1.90 27.48 -33.35
C ARG A 353 -3.00 28.53 -33.29
N ARG A 354 -3.57 28.82 -32.11
CA ARG A 354 -4.56 29.89 -31.95
C ARG A 354 -3.96 31.25 -32.30
N THR A 355 -2.70 31.49 -31.90
CA THR A 355 -1.99 32.74 -32.18
C THR A 355 -1.71 32.90 -33.67
N GLU A 356 -1.23 31.84 -34.34
CA GLU A 356 -1.04 31.83 -35.80
C GLU A 356 -2.34 32.02 -36.57
N ALA A 357 -3.41 31.32 -36.18
CA ALA A 357 -4.72 31.47 -36.81
C ALA A 357 -5.26 32.90 -36.70
N ASN A 358 -5.07 33.54 -35.54
CA ASN A 358 -5.45 34.94 -35.34
C ASN A 358 -4.62 35.89 -36.22
N LYS A 359 -3.31 35.67 -36.32
CA LYS A 359 -2.43 36.43 -37.24
C LYS A 359 -2.87 36.26 -38.69
N HIS A 360 -3.17 35.04 -39.13
CA HIS A 360 -3.65 34.76 -40.48
C HIS A 360 -5.01 35.43 -40.77
N ARG A 361 -5.95 35.42 -39.82
CA ARG A 361 -7.23 36.15 -39.98
C ARG A 361 -7.00 37.65 -40.09
N ALA A 362 -6.13 38.23 -39.26
CA ALA A 362 -5.81 39.65 -39.29
C ALA A 362 -5.10 40.07 -40.60
N LEU A 363 -4.22 39.21 -41.13
CA LEU A 363 -3.60 39.43 -42.44
C LEU A 363 -4.64 39.39 -43.57
N ARG A 364 -5.54 38.39 -43.57
CA ARG A 364 -6.62 38.29 -44.56
C ARG A 364 -7.55 39.50 -44.52
N SER A 365 -7.96 39.96 -43.35
CA SER A 365 -8.82 41.14 -43.24
C SER A 365 -8.12 42.40 -43.77
N ARG A 366 -6.81 42.53 -43.54
CA ARG A 366 -6.03 43.68 -44.02
C ARG A 366 -5.81 43.64 -45.54
N LEU A 367 -5.58 42.45 -46.11
CA LEU A 367 -5.51 42.27 -47.57
C LEU A 367 -6.86 42.60 -48.24
N ALA A 368 -7.98 42.16 -47.65
CA ALA A 368 -9.32 42.48 -48.15
C ALA A 368 -9.58 44.00 -48.14
N GLN A 369 -9.22 44.69 -47.05
CA GLN A 369 -9.33 46.15 -46.97
C GLN A 369 -8.47 46.85 -48.03
N LEU A 370 -7.24 46.40 -48.25
CA LEU A 370 -6.36 46.96 -49.28
C LEU A 370 -6.91 46.74 -50.70
N SER A 371 -7.48 45.55 -50.98
CA SER A 371 -8.11 45.29 -52.28
C SER A 371 -9.34 46.17 -52.53
N GLU A 372 -10.13 46.43 -51.50
CA GLU A 372 -11.30 47.31 -51.59
C GLU A 372 -10.89 48.77 -51.83
N GLN A 373 -9.82 49.22 -51.15
CA GLN A 373 -9.24 50.56 -51.37
C GLN A 373 -8.66 50.72 -52.78
N LEU A 374 -7.97 49.70 -53.31
CA LEU A 374 -7.45 49.72 -54.68
C LEU A 374 -8.58 49.79 -55.72
N ALA A 375 -9.63 48.97 -55.56
CA ALA A 375 -10.79 49.01 -56.45
C ALA A 375 -11.50 50.39 -56.41
N ALA A 376 -11.60 51.01 -55.24
CA ALA A 376 -12.16 52.35 -55.10
C ALA A 376 -11.29 53.45 -55.76
N LEU A 377 -9.97 53.26 -55.84
CA LEU A 377 -9.07 54.16 -56.55
C LEU A 377 -9.15 53.97 -58.06
N GLU A 378 -9.21 52.73 -58.54
CA GLU A 378 -9.38 52.43 -59.97
C GLU A 378 -10.70 52.95 -60.53
N MET A 379 -11.78 52.95 -59.74
CA MET A 379 -13.06 53.54 -60.13
C MET A 379 -13.06 55.08 -60.16
N ARG A 380 -12.05 55.73 -59.57
CA ARG A 380 -11.92 57.20 -59.53
C ARG A 380 -10.92 57.74 -60.56
N ALA A 381 -10.07 56.89 -61.09
CA ALA A 381 -9.17 57.18 -62.22
C ALA A 381 -9.91 56.96 -63.53
#